data_AF-O17891-F1
#
_entry.id   AF-O17891-F1
#
_cell.length_a   1.000
_cell.length_b   1.000
_cell.length_c   1.000
_cell.angle_alpha   90.00
_cell.angle_beta   90.00
_cell.angle_gamma   90.00
#
_symmetry.space_group_name_H-M   'P 1'
#
loop_
_entity.id
_entity.type
_entity.pdbx_description
1 polymer ?
#
loop_
_entity_poly.entity_id
_entity_poly.type
_entity_poly.pdbx_seq_one_letter_code
_entity_poly.pdbx_strand_id
1 'polypeptide(L)'
;MSKTVLFVLFLAFPTVTVADFLDDFLKHASDNPSCSEEFKKILACAQPHFELIREVYPKLNSISTLYNIGLMNKGLQLVENVTICLGEEKRDFKCTLPKIVVTSLDYAQYIGKKVYGDAFHCFINVNAIETFQICAAENQQPRNIHENVLNDESAYKKIAQPIVECMAKKMYETPSCTIDRIVELYHAGEAGLDLYYSLLKFVKGVQVERSFSDNNYCRA
;
A
#
# COMPACT_ATOMS: atom_id res chain seq x y z
N MET A 1 -15.78 -10.25 13.86
CA MET A 1 -14.74 -9.82 12.90
C MET A 1 -13.72 -9.02 13.70
N SER A 2 -12.47 -9.48 13.79
CA SER A 2 -11.43 -8.74 14.49
C SER A 2 -11.26 -7.40 13.80
N LYS A 3 -11.33 -6.31 14.56
CA LYS A 3 -11.20 -4.96 14.02
C LYS A 3 -9.84 -4.70 13.36
N THR A 4 -8.92 -5.65 13.34
CA THR A 4 -7.71 -5.62 12.51
C THR A 4 -8.01 -5.54 11.00
N VAL A 5 -9.22 -5.91 10.56
CA VAL A 5 -9.73 -5.67 9.19
C VAL A 5 -9.64 -4.18 8.80
N LEU A 6 -9.70 -3.29 9.79
CA LEU A 6 -9.68 -1.84 9.61
C LEU A 6 -8.37 -1.34 8.96
N PHE A 7 -7.24 -2.01 9.22
CA PHE A 7 -5.96 -1.66 8.60
C PHE A 7 -5.89 -1.97 7.10
N VAL A 8 -6.72 -2.93 6.63
CA VAL A 8 -6.71 -3.38 5.22
C VAL A 8 -7.72 -2.63 4.36
N LEU A 9 -8.77 -2.07 4.98
CA LEU A 9 -9.62 -1.09 4.31
C LEU A 9 -8.91 0.27 4.19
N PHE A 10 -7.87 0.56 4.98
CA PHE A 10 -7.16 1.86 4.99
C PHE A 10 -6.55 2.31 3.63
N LEU A 11 -6.20 1.37 2.74
CA LEU A 11 -5.73 1.66 1.36
C LEU A 11 -6.78 1.38 0.28
N ALA A 12 -7.90 0.71 0.62
CA ALA A 12 -8.88 0.26 -0.38
C ALA A 12 -10.32 0.73 -0.12
N PHE A 13 -10.68 1.13 1.09
CA PHE A 13 -12.06 1.40 1.50
C PHE A 13 -12.18 2.42 2.67
N PRO A 14 -12.87 3.54 2.42
CA PRO A 14 -12.66 4.82 3.09
C PRO A 14 -13.31 5.11 4.46
N THR A 15 -14.00 4.17 5.10
CA THR A 15 -15.01 4.55 6.13
C THR A 15 -14.51 4.69 7.56
N VAL A 16 -13.21 4.57 7.77
CA VAL A 16 -12.61 4.52 9.10
C VAL A 16 -12.13 5.91 9.46
N THR A 17 -12.34 6.40 10.67
CA THR A 17 -11.68 7.64 11.13
C THR A 17 -10.30 7.31 11.74
N VAL A 18 -9.38 8.26 11.74
CA VAL A 18 -8.06 8.07 12.42
C VAL A 18 -8.24 7.71 13.89
N ALA A 19 -9.30 8.23 14.54
CA ALA A 19 -9.64 7.89 15.90
C ALA A 19 -9.95 6.39 16.03
N ASP A 20 -10.77 5.83 15.14
CA ASP A 20 -11.08 4.39 15.13
C ASP A 20 -9.81 3.54 14.92
N PHE A 21 -8.90 4.00 14.06
CA PHE A 21 -7.62 3.31 13.86
C PHE A 21 -6.78 3.30 15.13
N LEU A 22 -6.61 4.44 15.79
CA LEU A 22 -5.81 4.53 17.01
C LEU A 22 -6.43 3.71 18.13
N ASP A 23 -7.75 3.78 18.30
CA ASP A 23 -8.48 2.99 19.29
C ASP A 23 -8.34 1.49 19.01
N ASP A 24 -8.42 1.07 17.76
CA ASP A 24 -8.29 -0.33 17.41
C ASP A 24 -6.84 -0.80 17.51
N PHE A 25 -5.86 0.04 17.17
CA PHE A 25 -4.44 -0.26 17.35
C PHE A 25 -4.08 -0.39 18.83
N LEU A 26 -4.55 0.54 19.67
CA LEU A 26 -4.41 0.49 21.12
C LEU A 26 -5.13 -0.72 21.73
N LYS A 27 -6.32 -1.05 21.22
CA LYS A 27 -7.04 -2.25 21.65
C LYS A 27 -6.24 -3.52 21.35
N HIS A 28 -5.66 -3.64 20.16
CA HIS A 28 -4.81 -4.79 19.83
C HIS A 28 -3.54 -4.84 20.68
N ALA A 29 -2.97 -3.68 21.02
CA ALA A 29 -1.84 -3.59 21.95
C ALA A 29 -2.22 -4.11 23.35
N SER A 30 -3.44 -3.78 23.82
CA SER A 30 -3.98 -4.27 25.09
C SER A 30 -4.23 -5.78 25.07
N ASP A 31 -4.75 -6.31 23.95
CA ASP A 31 -5.06 -7.73 23.79
C ASP A 31 -3.78 -8.59 23.62
N ASN A 32 -2.64 -7.97 23.28
CA ASN A 32 -1.35 -8.64 23.05
C ASN A 32 -0.24 -7.99 23.88
N PRO A 33 -0.24 -8.17 25.22
CA PRO A 33 0.70 -7.48 26.11
C PRO A 33 2.18 -7.80 25.81
N SER A 34 2.47 -9.00 25.28
CA SER A 34 3.82 -9.39 24.83
C SER A 34 4.35 -8.54 23.68
N CYS A 35 3.47 -7.87 22.94
CA CYS A 35 3.79 -7.00 21.81
C CYS A 35 3.73 -5.51 22.17
N SER A 36 3.40 -5.17 23.42
CA SER A 36 3.07 -3.80 23.84
C SER A 36 4.17 -2.79 23.53
N GLU A 37 5.45 -3.16 23.63
CA GLU A 37 6.57 -2.28 23.31
C GLU A 37 6.65 -1.92 21.82
N GLU A 38 6.42 -2.88 20.91
CA GLU A 38 6.38 -2.61 19.47
C GLU A 38 5.21 -1.68 19.12
N PHE A 39 4.04 -1.91 19.73
CA PHE A 39 2.87 -1.02 19.57
C PHE A 39 3.13 0.40 20.09
N LYS A 40 3.69 0.53 21.30
CA LYS A 40 4.04 1.84 21.89
C LYS A 40 5.03 2.58 21.00
N LYS A 41 6.01 1.88 20.41
CA LYS A 41 7.00 2.51 19.55
C LYS A 41 6.37 3.07 18.25
N ILE A 42 5.50 2.30 17.60
CA ILE A 42 4.74 2.80 16.43
C ILE A 42 3.91 4.03 16.82
N LEU A 43 3.18 3.96 17.94
CA LEU A 43 2.36 5.07 18.41
C LEU A 43 3.20 6.30 18.73
N ALA A 44 4.33 6.14 19.43
CA ALA A 44 5.23 7.24 19.76
C ALA A 44 5.76 7.95 18.50
N CYS A 45 6.03 7.21 17.43
CA CYS A 45 6.46 7.77 16.15
C CYS A 45 5.33 8.42 15.35
N ALA A 46 4.11 7.89 15.43
CA ALA A 46 2.95 8.43 14.71
C ALA A 46 2.31 9.64 15.44
N GLN A 47 2.39 9.69 16.77
CA GLN A 47 1.72 10.67 17.62
C GLN A 47 1.99 12.14 17.24
N PRO A 48 3.24 12.57 16.94
CA PRO A 48 3.52 13.93 16.52
C PRO A 48 2.79 14.36 15.24
N HIS A 49 2.31 13.38 14.46
CA HIS A 49 1.69 13.62 13.18
C HIS A 49 0.17 13.44 13.19
N PHE A 50 -0.45 13.13 14.33
CA PHE A 50 -1.88 12.77 14.39
C PHE A 50 -2.82 13.81 13.80
N GLU A 51 -2.55 15.11 13.95
CA GLU A 51 -3.38 16.15 13.32
C GLU A 51 -3.29 16.09 11.79
N LEU A 52 -2.09 15.86 11.25
CA LEU A 52 -1.91 15.69 9.80
C LEU A 52 -2.51 14.37 9.32
N ILE A 53 -2.37 13.27 10.07
CA ILE A 53 -3.06 12.00 9.74
C ILE A 53 -4.56 12.27 9.69
N ARG A 54 -5.13 12.96 10.68
CA ARG A 54 -6.57 13.29 10.74
C ARG A 54 -7.01 14.17 9.57
N GLU A 55 -6.14 15.03 9.06
CA GLU A 55 -6.44 15.89 7.90
C GLU A 55 -6.38 15.12 6.56
N VAL A 56 -5.31 14.35 6.36
CA VAL A 56 -5.02 13.67 5.09
C VAL A 56 -5.91 12.45 4.93
N TYR A 57 -6.05 11.66 5.99
CA TYR A 57 -6.62 10.32 5.92
C TYR A 57 -8.08 10.29 5.42
N PRO A 58 -9.02 11.11 5.92
CA PRO A 58 -10.39 11.13 5.40
C PRO A 58 -10.49 11.56 3.93
N LYS A 59 -9.45 12.22 3.39
CA LYS A 59 -9.42 12.69 1.99
C LYS A 59 -8.93 11.60 1.04
N LEU A 60 -8.05 10.68 1.48
CA LEU A 60 -7.51 9.58 0.66
C LEU A 60 -8.59 8.65 0.07
N ASN A 61 -9.79 8.78 0.62
CA ASN A 61 -11.01 8.09 0.28
C ASN A 61 -11.57 8.37 -1.12
N SER A 62 -11.11 9.43 -1.78
CA SER A 62 -11.53 9.81 -3.12
C SER A 62 -10.43 9.53 -4.14
N ILE A 63 -10.78 8.95 -5.28
CA ILE A 63 -9.86 8.81 -6.42
C ILE A 63 -9.27 10.17 -6.81
N SER A 64 -10.07 11.24 -6.76
CA SER A 64 -9.59 12.60 -7.05
C SER A 64 -8.48 13.07 -6.11
N THR A 65 -8.43 12.55 -4.88
CA THR A 65 -7.36 12.86 -3.92
C THR A 65 -6.06 12.18 -4.30
N LEU A 66 -6.11 10.97 -4.87
CA LEU A 66 -4.91 10.29 -5.38
C LEU A 66 -4.26 11.07 -6.52
N TYR A 67 -4.99 11.94 -7.20
CA TYR A 67 -4.44 12.85 -8.21
C TYR A 67 -3.96 14.20 -7.66
N ASN A 68 -4.05 14.42 -6.35
CA ASN A 68 -3.53 15.63 -5.72
C ASN A 68 -2.09 15.42 -5.22
N ILE A 69 -1.11 15.74 -6.08
CA ILE A 69 0.33 15.57 -5.75
C ILE A 69 0.74 16.27 -4.46
N GLY A 70 0.19 17.47 -4.16
CA GLY A 70 0.55 18.21 -2.96
C GLY A 70 0.09 17.49 -1.69
N LEU A 71 -1.11 16.91 -1.71
CA LEU A 71 -1.64 16.13 -0.59
C LEU A 71 -0.91 14.79 -0.44
N MET A 72 -0.62 14.12 -1.55
CA MET A 72 0.10 12.85 -1.53
C MET A 72 1.55 13.01 -1.08
N ASN A 73 2.23 14.10 -1.45
CA ASN A 73 3.57 14.41 -0.93
C ASN A 73 3.59 14.70 0.57
N LYS A 74 2.54 15.36 1.12
CA LYS A 74 2.39 15.49 2.58
C LYS A 74 2.21 14.13 3.26
N GLY A 75 1.42 13.25 2.66
CA GLY A 75 1.25 11.87 3.12
C GLY A 75 2.57 11.09 3.10
N LEU A 76 3.36 11.23 2.04
CA LEU A 76 4.67 10.59 1.92
C LEU A 76 5.67 11.10 2.95
N GLN A 77 5.70 12.42 3.18
CA GLN A 77 6.54 13.00 4.21
C GLN A 77 6.17 12.45 5.60
N LEU A 78 4.88 12.25 5.87
CA LEU A 78 4.43 11.63 7.10
C LEU A 78 4.92 10.19 7.23
N VAL A 79 4.75 9.37 6.19
CA VAL A 79 5.23 7.99 6.16
C VAL A 79 6.75 7.95 6.39
N GLU A 80 7.49 8.82 5.70
CA GLU A 80 8.94 8.93 5.84
C GLU A 80 9.36 9.32 7.26
N ASN A 81 8.70 10.31 7.88
CA ASN A 81 8.99 10.73 9.26
C ASN A 81 8.75 9.59 10.25
N VAL A 82 7.63 8.87 10.12
CA VAL A 82 7.32 7.72 10.99
C VAL A 82 8.35 6.61 10.78
N THR A 83 8.69 6.30 9.53
CA THR A 83 9.71 5.30 9.18
C THR A 83 11.09 5.67 9.73
N ILE A 84 11.51 6.93 9.64
CA ILE A 84 12.78 7.42 10.20
C ILE A 84 12.78 7.29 11.72
N CYS A 85 11.69 7.70 12.38
CA CYS A 85 11.55 7.61 13.83
C CYS A 85 11.65 6.16 14.33
N LEU A 86 11.03 5.22 13.62
CA LEU A 86 11.08 3.80 13.98
C LEU A 86 12.51 3.23 13.91
N GLY A 87 13.33 3.78 13.01
CA GLY A 87 14.74 3.41 12.83
C GLY A 87 14.94 1.99 12.34
N GLU A 88 16.19 1.52 12.35
CA GLU A 88 16.53 0.16 11.87
C GLU A 88 15.93 -0.95 12.73
N GLU A 89 15.70 -0.69 14.01
CA GLU A 89 15.05 -1.62 14.96
C GLU A 89 13.67 -2.09 14.50
N LYS A 90 13.00 -1.35 13.60
CA LYS A 90 11.72 -1.77 13.02
C LYS A 90 11.79 -3.12 12.29
N ARG A 91 12.98 -3.51 11.83
CA ARG A 91 13.24 -4.82 11.19
C ARG A 91 13.18 -5.97 12.19
N ASP A 92 13.37 -5.69 13.47
CA ASP A 92 13.37 -6.69 14.54
C ASP A 92 11.97 -6.96 15.11
N PHE A 93 10.93 -6.28 14.58
CA PHE A 93 9.56 -6.46 15.03
C PHE A 93 9.08 -7.88 14.75
N LYS A 94 8.67 -8.57 15.83
CA LYS A 94 8.26 -9.98 15.79
C LYS A 94 6.76 -10.13 15.73
N CYS A 95 6.02 -9.16 16.26
CA CYS A 95 4.57 -9.24 16.31
C CYS A 95 3.97 -8.94 14.94
N THR A 96 3.01 -9.77 14.53
CA THR A 96 2.47 -9.75 13.16
C THR A 96 1.87 -8.40 12.79
N LEU A 97 1.10 -7.77 13.70
CA LEU A 97 0.46 -6.49 13.43
C LEU A 97 1.48 -5.33 13.36
N PRO A 98 2.36 -5.12 14.35
CA PRO A 98 3.45 -4.15 14.20
C PRO A 98 4.28 -4.37 12.93
N LYS A 99 4.63 -5.62 12.60
CA LYS A 99 5.37 -5.97 11.40
C LYS A 99 4.62 -5.60 10.11
N ILE A 100 3.31 -5.86 10.02
CA ILE A 100 2.52 -5.49 8.82
C ILE A 100 2.39 -3.98 8.69
N VAL A 101 2.26 -3.24 9.79
CA VAL A 101 2.24 -1.76 9.77
C VAL A 101 3.56 -1.22 9.22
N VAL A 102 4.69 -1.64 9.80
CA VAL A 102 6.02 -1.21 9.35
C VAL A 102 6.25 -1.56 7.89
N THR A 103 5.93 -2.80 7.50
CA THR A 103 6.03 -3.25 6.11
C THR A 103 5.19 -2.37 5.19
N SER A 104 3.95 -2.05 5.58
CA SER A 104 3.06 -1.19 4.79
C SER A 104 3.59 0.23 4.63
N LEU A 105 4.25 0.78 5.66
CA LEU A 105 4.92 2.08 5.58
C LEU A 105 6.05 2.06 4.55
N ASP A 106 6.86 1.00 4.54
CA ASP A 106 7.96 0.86 3.57
C ASP A 106 7.43 0.78 2.12
N TYR A 107 6.41 -0.04 1.89
CA TYR A 107 5.74 -0.09 0.59
C TYR A 107 5.12 1.26 0.21
N ALA A 108 4.42 1.92 1.13
CA ALA A 108 3.79 3.22 0.86
C ALA A 108 4.83 4.29 0.48
N GLN A 109 5.97 4.30 1.16
CA GLN A 109 7.07 5.20 0.84
C GLN A 109 7.64 4.92 -0.55
N TYR A 110 7.91 3.65 -0.86
CA TYR A 110 8.43 3.23 -2.16
C TYR A 110 7.47 3.57 -3.30
N ILE A 111 6.24 3.07 -3.22
CA ILE A 111 5.19 3.28 -4.22
C ILE A 111 4.97 4.76 -4.42
N GLY A 112 4.83 5.53 -3.35
CA GLY A 112 4.55 6.95 -3.46
C GLY A 112 5.72 7.74 -4.04
N LYS A 113 6.99 7.42 -3.70
CA LYS A 113 8.15 8.07 -4.33
C LYS A 113 8.20 7.82 -5.84
N LYS A 114 7.80 6.62 -6.29
CA LYS A 114 7.71 6.30 -7.73
C LYS A 114 6.55 7.02 -8.41
N VAL A 115 5.34 6.95 -7.84
CA VAL A 115 4.12 7.54 -8.45
C VAL A 115 4.12 9.06 -8.40
N TYR A 116 4.45 9.65 -7.25
CA TYR A 116 4.37 11.10 -7.01
C TYR A 116 5.69 11.84 -7.24
N GLY A 117 6.71 11.13 -7.73
CA GLY A 117 7.93 11.70 -8.29
C GLY A 117 7.80 11.94 -9.80
N ASP A 118 8.80 11.51 -10.56
CA ASP A 118 8.90 11.79 -11.99
C ASP A 118 7.77 11.18 -12.83
N ALA A 119 7.15 10.10 -12.35
CA ALA A 119 6.08 9.42 -13.06
C ALA A 119 4.69 10.05 -12.87
N PHE A 120 4.55 11.06 -12.02
CA PHE A 120 3.24 11.63 -11.67
C PHE A 120 2.46 12.13 -12.89
N HIS A 121 3.13 12.83 -13.82
CA HIS A 121 2.50 13.31 -15.04
C HIS A 121 2.05 12.18 -15.98
N CYS A 122 2.71 11.02 -15.94
CA CYS A 122 2.20 9.84 -16.63
C CYS A 122 0.96 9.30 -15.90
N PHE A 123 1.06 9.10 -14.57
CA PHE A 123 0.00 8.57 -13.72
C PHE A 123 -1.33 9.32 -13.86
N ILE A 124 -1.29 10.65 -13.83
CA ILE A 124 -2.49 11.49 -13.96
C ILE A 124 -3.02 11.53 -15.40
N ASN A 125 -2.16 11.68 -16.41
CA ASN A 125 -2.63 11.84 -17.79
C ASN A 125 -3.16 10.55 -18.40
N VAL A 126 -2.64 9.38 -17.99
CA VAL A 126 -3.21 8.08 -18.37
C VAL A 126 -4.44 7.72 -17.52
N ASN A 127 -4.79 8.55 -16.53
CA ASN A 127 -5.83 8.29 -15.56
C ASN A 127 -5.70 6.88 -14.95
N ALA A 128 -4.52 6.60 -14.37
CA ALA A 128 -4.06 5.24 -14.12
C ALA A 128 -5.01 4.36 -13.28
N ILE A 129 -5.77 4.94 -12.33
CA ILE A 129 -6.69 4.20 -11.47
C ILE A 129 -7.90 3.74 -12.28
N GLU A 130 -8.52 4.63 -13.04
CA GLU A 130 -9.64 4.33 -13.93
C GLU A 130 -9.20 3.38 -15.05
N THR A 131 -8.01 3.59 -15.62
CA THR A 131 -7.44 2.69 -16.62
C THR A 131 -7.20 1.29 -16.06
N PHE A 132 -6.69 1.17 -14.83
CA PHE A 132 -6.58 -0.12 -14.14
C PHE A 132 -7.94 -0.80 -13.99
N GLN A 133 -8.98 -0.07 -13.58
CA GLN A 133 -10.34 -0.62 -13.42
C GLN A 133 -10.91 -1.12 -14.75
N ILE A 134 -10.71 -0.36 -15.84
CA ILE A 134 -11.12 -0.78 -17.19
C ILE A 134 -10.37 -2.05 -17.60
N CYS A 135 -9.04 -2.06 -17.48
CA CYS A 135 -8.21 -3.22 -17.81
C CYS A 135 -8.57 -4.45 -16.97
N ALA A 136 -8.88 -4.29 -15.69
CA ALA A 136 -9.33 -5.38 -14.82
C ALA A 136 -10.71 -5.93 -15.24
N ALA A 137 -11.63 -5.07 -15.66
CA ALA A 137 -12.96 -5.46 -16.12
C ALA A 137 -12.94 -6.18 -17.48
N GLU A 138 -12.12 -5.71 -18.43
CA GLU A 138 -11.96 -6.32 -19.75
C GLU A 138 -11.35 -7.72 -19.67
N ASN A 139 -10.42 -7.94 -18.73
CA ASN A 139 -9.68 -9.19 -18.58
C ASN A 139 -10.33 -10.15 -17.58
N GLN A 140 -11.65 -10.36 -17.71
CA GLN A 140 -12.54 -11.23 -16.91
C GLN A 140 -11.82 -12.08 -15.86
N GLN A 141 -11.76 -11.53 -14.66
CA GLN A 141 -11.16 -12.14 -13.50
C GLN A 141 -11.96 -13.40 -13.07
N PRO A 142 -11.36 -14.61 -13.00
CA PRO A 142 -12.10 -15.80 -12.59
C PRO A 142 -12.79 -15.61 -11.23
N ARG A 143 -14.08 -15.97 -11.10
CA ARG A 143 -14.86 -15.74 -9.85
C ARG A 143 -14.20 -16.28 -8.57
N ASN A 144 -13.35 -17.30 -8.69
CA ASN A 144 -12.68 -17.97 -7.55
C ASN A 144 -11.24 -17.50 -7.30
N ILE A 145 -10.84 -16.31 -7.78
CA ILE A 145 -9.49 -15.78 -7.59
C ILE A 145 -9.04 -15.82 -6.14
N HIS A 146 -9.91 -15.47 -5.20
CA HIS A 146 -9.49 -15.29 -3.80
C HIS A 146 -8.98 -16.58 -3.15
N GLU A 147 -9.58 -17.73 -3.43
CA GLU A 147 -9.12 -19.00 -2.84
C GLU A 147 -7.83 -19.51 -3.47
N ASN A 148 -7.69 -19.38 -4.80
CA ASN A 148 -6.52 -19.85 -5.52
C ASN A 148 -5.29 -18.95 -5.30
N VAL A 149 -5.50 -17.62 -5.29
CA VAL A 149 -4.40 -16.64 -5.15
C VAL A 149 -3.72 -16.74 -3.79
N LEU A 150 -4.47 -16.95 -2.70
CA LEU A 150 -3.89 -17.01 -1.35
C LEU A 150 -2.87 -18.14 -1.19
N ASN A 151 -3.06 -19.23 -1.94
CA ASN A 151 -2.24 -20.44 -1.86
C ASN A 151 -1.13 -20.50 -2.92
N ASP A 152 -1.27 -19.76 -4.03
CA ASP A 152 -0.34 -19.79 -5.15
C ASP A 152 -0.04 -18.37 -5.68
N GLU A 153 1.14 -17.86 -5.34
CA GLU A 153 1.61 -16.56 -5.86
C GLU A 153 1.74 -16.55 -7.39
N SER A 154 2.04 -17.71 -8.01
CA SER A 154 2.12 -17.80 -9.47
C SER A 154 0.75 -17.62 -10.12
N ALA A 155 -0.33 -18.05 -9.45
CA ALA A 155 -1.69 -17.80 -9.91
C ALA A 155 -1.99 -16.29 -9.90
N TYR A 156 -1.58 -15.58 -8.84
CA TYR A 156 -1.73 -14.13 -8.76
C TYR A 156 -1.03 -13.40 -9.91
N LYS A 157 0.22 -13.76 -10.21
CA LYS A 157 0.98 -13.15 -11.32
C LYS A 157 0.33 -13.41 -12.68
N LYS A 158 -0.16 -14.63 -12.93
CA LYS A 158 -0.89 -14.98 -14.17
C LYS A 158 -2.17 -14.17 -14.33
N ILE A 159 -2.85 -13.87 -13.23
CA ILE A 159 -4.07 -13.05 -13.21
C ILE A 159 -3.76 -11.57 -13.45
N ALA A 160 -2.67 -11.07 -12.88
CA ALA A 160 -2.26 -9.67 -13.01
C ALA A 160 -1.68 -9.35 -14.40
N GLN A 161 -0.98 -10.30 -15.03
CA GLN A 161 -0.30 -10.10 -16.31
C GLN A 161 -1.15 -9.44 -17.41
N PRO A 162 -2.35 -9.94 -17.77
CA PRO A 162 -3.15 -9.31 -18.82
C PRO A 162 -3.63 -7.89 -18.47
N ILE A 163 -3.83 -7.60 -17.17
CA ILE A 163 -4.16 -6.25 -16.69
C ILE A 163 -2.96 -5.32 -16.91
N VAL A 164 -1.77 -5.78 -16.53
CA VAL A 164 -0.52 -5.04 -16.68
C VAL A 164 -0.20 -4.76 -18.14
N GLU A 165 -0.37 -5.75 -19.03
CA GLU A 165 -0.21 -5.58 -20.48
C GLU A 165 -1.20 -4.55 -21.06
N CYS A 166 -2.46 -4.60 -20.62
CA CYS A 166 -3.47 -3.61 -20.98
C CYS A 166 -3.08 -2.19 -20.52
N MET A 167 -2.63 -2.04 -19.27
CA MET A 167 -2.18 -0.75 -18.75
C MET A 167 -0.96 -0.21 -19.49
N ALA A 168 0.04 -1.07 -19.75
CA ALA A 168 1.24 -0.69 -20.48
C ALA A 168 0.90 -0.12 -21.86
N LYS A 169 -0.01 -0.78 -22.60
CA LYS A 169 -0.50 -0.28 -23.90
C LYS A 169 -1.09 1.13 -23.79
N LYS A 170 -1.95 1.38 -22.80
CA LYS A 170 -2.56 2.70 -22.57
C LYS A 170 -1.52 3.76 -22.19
N MET A 171 -0.49 3.38 -21.44
CA MET A 171 0.60 4.29 -21.11
C MET A 171 1.45 4.62 -22.35
N TYR A 172 1.78 3.65 -23.21
CA TYR A 172 2.51 3.93 -24.46
C TYR A 172 1.76 4.85 -25.42
N GLU A 173 0.42 4.86 -25.38
CA GLU A 173 -0.43 5.78 -26.15
C GLU A 173 -0.49 7.20 -25.53
N THR A 174 0.02 7.40 -24.32
CA THR A 174 -0.08 8.66 -23.57
C THR A 174 1.23 9.47 -23.66
N PRO A 175 1.24 10.67 -24.26
CA PRO A 175 2.48 11.42 -24.53
C PRO A 175 3.35 11.76 -23.31
N SER A 176 2.78 11.91 -22.11
CA SER A 176 3.55 12.18 -20.89
C SER A 176 4.24 10.95 -20.31
N CYS A 177 3.93 9.76 -20.80
CA CYS A 177 4.49 8.49 -20.35
C CYS A 177 5.70 8.10 -21.21
N THR A 178 6.87 8.63 -20.84
CA THR A 178 8.14 8.12 -21.38
C THR A 178 8.38 6.70 -20.89
N ILE A 179 9.28 5.95 -21.55
CA ILE A 179 9.65 4.59 -21.13
C ILE A 179 10.03 4.56 -19.64
N ASP A 180 10.88 5.48 -19.19
CA ASP A 180 11.32 5.54 -17.80
C ASP A 180 10.13 5.74 -16.83
N ARG A 181 9.18 6.61 -17.16
CA ARG A 181 7.99 6.82 -16.32
C ARG A 181 7.08 5.61 -16.28
N ILE A 182 6.95 4.88 -17.39
CA ILE A 182 6.20 3.63 -17.46
C ILE A 182 6.84 2.59 -16.56
N VAL A 183 8.17 2.46 -16.62
CA VAL A 183 8.94 1.56 -15.75
C VAL A 183 8.74 1.91 -14.28
N GLU A 184 8.74 3.18 -13.91
CA GLU A 184 8.49 3.58 -12.52
C GLU A 184 7.08 3.27 -12.03
N LEU A 185 6.06 3.46 -12.88
CA LEU A 185 4.69 3.04 -12.53
C LEU A 185 4.54 1.53 -12.50
N TYR A 186 5.28 0.79 -13.32
CA TYR A 186 5.31 -0.66 -13.29
C TYR A 186 5.88 -1.15 -11.95
N HIS A 187 7.03 -0.64 -11.53
CA HIS A 187 7.61 -0.97 -10.23
C HIS A 187 6.68 -0.62 -9.06
N ALA A 188 6.05 0.56 -9.11
CA ALA A 188 5.07 0.96 -8.12
C ALA A 188 3.85 0.01 -8.09
N GLY A 189 3.38 -0.40 -9.28
CA GLY A 189 2.29 -1.35 -9.44
C GLY A 189 2.62 -2.72 -8.87
N GLU A 190 3.79 -3.29 -9.20
CA GLU A 190 4.26 -4.57 -8.64
C GLU A 190 4.37 -4.52 -7.12
N ALA A 191 4.97 -3.45 -6.58
CA ALA A 191 5.05 -3.25 -5.13
C ALA A 191 3.66 -3.13 -4.48
N GLY A 192 2.72 -2.43 -5.13
CA GLY A 192 1.33 -2.32 -4.68
C GLY A 192 0.61 -3.67 -4.68
N LEU A 193 0.82 -4.48 -5.70
CA LEU A 193 0.27 -5.83 -5.81
C LEU A 193 0.86 -6.77 -4.74
N ASP A 194 2.15 -6.68 -4.46
CA ASP A 194 2.82 -7.45 -3.40
C ASP A 194 2.35 -7.05 -1.99
N LEU A 195 2.15 -5.75 -1.74
CA LEU A 195 1.57 -5.25 -0.51
C LEU A 195 0.14 -5.79 -0.35
N TYR A 196 -0.69 -5.67 -1.38
CA TYR A 196 -2.06 -6.18 -1.36
C TYR A 196 -2.10 -7.68 -1.06
N TYR A 197 -1.24 -8.47 -1.69
CA TYR A 197 -1.13 -9.90 -1.43
C TYR A 197 -0.70 -10.22 0.01
N SER A 198 0.27 -9.48 0.54
CA SER A 198 0.73 -9.61 1.93
C SER A 198 -0.40 -9.28 2.92
N LEU A 199 -1.17 -8.24 2.65
CA LEU A 199 -2.33 -7.85 3.47
C LEU A 199 -3.46 -8.90 3.40
N LEU A 200 -3.72 -9.48 2.23
CA LEU A 200 -4.69 -10.57 2.10
C LEU A 200 -4.30 -11.78 2.95
N LYS A 201 -3.03 -12.19 2.94
CA LYS A 201 -2.52 -13.26 3.81
C LYS A 201 -2.74 -12.93 5.28
N PHE A 202 -2.38 -11.70 5.68
CA PHE A 202 -2.58 -11.22 7.04
C PHE A 202 -4.05 -11.31 7.49
N VAL A 203 -4.99 -10.82 6.68
CA VAL A 203 -6.44 -10.85 6.99
C VAL A 203 -6.96 -12.28 7.14
N LYS A 204 -6.36 -13.22 6.40
CA LYS A 204 -6.71 -14.64 6.44
C LYS A 204 -5.96 -15.41 7.54
N GLY A 205 -5.16 -14.74 8.36
CA GLY A 205 -4.37 -15.37 9.42
C GLY A 205 -3.20 -16.22 8.89
N VAL A 206 -2.84 -16.06 7.62
CA VAL A 206 -1.68 -16.71 7.01
C VAL A 206 -0.44 -15.89 7.32
N GLN A 207 0.67 -16.55 7.67
CA GLN A 207 1.92 -15.88 7.99
C GLN A 207 2.43 -15.06 6.79
N VAL A 208 2.74 -13.79 7.05
CA VAL A 208 3.40 -12.90 6.08
C VAL A 208 4.91 -13.03 6.27
N GLU A 209 5.55 -13.78 5.38
CA GLU A 209 7.00 -14.01 5.43
C GLU A 209 7.81 -12.89 4.77
N ARG A 210 7.25 -12.21 3.77
CA ARG A 210 7.98 -11.19 3.01
C ARG A 210 8.29 -9.95 3.84
N SER A 211 9.57 -9.64 3.94
CA SER A 211 10.07 -8.30 4.20
C SER A 211 10.13 -7.50 2.90
N PHE A 212 9.77 -6.24 2.95
CA PHE A 212 9.97 -5.31 1.83
C PHE A 212 11.46 -5.14 1.50
N SER A 213 11.78 -4.99 0.21
CA SER A 213 13.13 -4.67 -0.27
C SER A 213 13.02 -4.05 -1.67
N ASP A 214 13.57 -2.85 -1.86
CA ASP A 214 13.60 -2.13 -3.15
C ASP A 214 14.19 -2.99 -4.29
N ASN A 215 15.20 -3.82 -3.95
CA ASN A 215 15.89 -4.69 -4.90
C ASN A 215 14.96 -5.74 -5.55
N ASN A 216 13.78 -5.97 -4.99
CA ASN A 216 12.79 -6.87 -5.58
C ASN A 216 12.17 -6.30 -6.86
N TYR A 217 12.16 -4.97 -7.00
CA TYR A 217 11.50 -4.26 -8.10
C TYR A 217 12.50 -3.65 -9.06
N CYS A 218 13.70 -3.27 -8.61
CA CYS A 218 14.73 -2.64 -9.43
C CYS A 218 15.51 -3.60 -10.37
N ARG A 219 14.88 -4.65 -10.92
CA ARG A 219 15.60 -5.52 -11.88
C ARG A 219 15.76 -4.77 -13.21
N ALA A 220 17.00 -4.35 -13.45
CA ALA A 220 17.51 -3.88 -14.75
C ALA A 220 17.21 -4.88 -15.88
#